data_AF-A0A7Y6IE95-F1
#
_entry.id   AF-A0A7Y6IE95-F1
#
_cell.length_a   1.000
_cell.length_b   1.000
_cell.length_c   1.000
_cell.angle_alpha   90.00
_cell.angle_beta   90.00
_cell.angle_gamma   90.00
#
_symmetry.space_group_name_H-M   'P 1'
#
loop_
_entity.id
_entity.type
_entity.pdbx_description
1 polymer ?
#
loop_
_entity_poly.entity_id
_entity_poly.type
_entity_poly.pdbx_seq_one_letter_code
_entity_poly.pdbx_strand_id
1 'polypeptide(L)'
;MQLSAELHAYLVELRGDLLRQRLVGRVADAGWMACDLIGAGIDTPSTLELAGYALAVGPLSEIEPLLRQVLSECGMPPVDIQQEPWDVAHDISLAMQDGTLPISAGADFLITELSPLCGHPPEITELMILVDDWEALRSTPPTDDELRCQAGEIAKAARLRRMK
;
A
#
# COMPACT_ATOMS: atom_id res chain seq x y z
N MET A 1 0.79 -4.33 20.30
CA MET A 1 1.75 -3.21 20.28
C MET A 1 1.19 -2.17 19.34
N GLN A 2 1.16 -0.89 19.71
CA GLN A 2 0.51 0.15 18.91
C GLN A 2 1.57 1.15 18.46
N LEU A 3 1.86 1.18 17.16
CA LEU A 3 2.73 2.19 16.57
C LEU A 3 2.10 3.57 16.76
N SER A 4 2.93 4.62 16.81
CA SER A 4 2.43 5.99 16.73
C SER A 4 1.70 6.18 15.39
N ALA A 5 0.72 7.08 15.36
CA ALA A 5 -0.02 7.37 14.13
C ALA A 5 0.89 7.86 13.00
N GLU A 6 1.92 8.64 13.34
CA GLU A 6 2.91 9.15 12.39
C GLU A 6 3.77 8.02 11.80
N LEU A 7 4.26 7.11 12.63
CA LEU A 7 5.08 5.99 12.19
C LEU A 7 4.26 5.00 11.35
N HIS A 8 3.02 4.74 11.75
CA HIS A 8 2.09 3.94 10.95
C HIS A 8 1.83 4.59 9.59
N ALA A 9 1.53 5.90 9.55
CA ALA A 9 1.30 6.62 8.30
C ALA A 9 2.52 6.57 7.37
N TYR A 10 3.72 6.72 7.92
CA TYR A 10 4.96 6.61 7.14
C TYR A 10 5.13 5.23 6.50
N LEU A 11 4.89 4.14 7.26
CA LEU A 11 4.97 2.77 6.73
C LEU A 11 3.91 2.53 5.64
N VAL A 12 2.71 3.07 5.81
CA VAL A 12 1.63 3.00 4.81
C VAL A 12 2.04 3.70 3.51
N GLU A 13 2.56 4.93 3.58
CA GLU A 13 3.07 5.63 2.39
C GLU A 13 4.22 4.87 1.72
N LEU A 14 5.16 4.36 2.50
CA LEU A 14 6.28 3.57 2.00
C LEU A 14 5.81 2.33 1.22
N ARG A 15 4.78 1.65 1.72
CA ARG A 15 4.18 0.50 1.02
C ARG A 15 3.51 0.92 -0.29
N GLY A 16 2.85 2.08 -0.32
CA GLY A 16 2.27 2.66 -1.53
C GLY A 16 3.32 3.01 -2.59
N ASP A 17 4.47 3.51 -2.16
CA ASP A 17 5.60 3.81 -3.05
C ASP A 17 6.25 2.53 -3.62
N LEU A 18 6.36 1.48 -2.81
CA LEU A 18 6.82 0.17 -3.28
C LEU A 18 5.87 -0.45 -4.32
N LEU A 19 4.55 -0.36 -4.10
CA LEU A 19 3.54 -0.85 -5.05
C LEU A 19 3.70 -0.18 -6.42
N ARG A 20 3.93 1.15 -6.41
CA ARG A 20 4.08 1.94 -7.63
C ARG A 20 5.51 1.95 -8.20
N GLN A 21 6.45 1.26 -7.56
CA GLN A 21 7.89 1.30 -7.90
C GLN A 21 8.46 2.73 -7.92
N ARG A 22 8.02 3.56 -6.97
CA ARG A 22 8.36 4.99 -6.85
C ARG A 22 8.90 5.32 -5.46
N LEU A 23 9.89 4.56 -4.98
CA LEU A 23 10.58 4.90 -3.75
C LEU A 23 11.30 6.26 -3.89
N VAL A 24 10.78 7.27 -3.19
CA VAL A 24 11.36 8.61 -3.13
C VAL A 24 11.84 8.88 -1.70
N GLY A 25 13.01 9.51 -1.58
CA GLY A 25 13.56 9.91 -0.28
C GLY A 25 15.01 9.46 -0.10
N ARG A 26 15.49 9.59 1.14
CA ARG A 26 16.87 9.29 1.50
C ARG A 26 16.92 8.08 2.43
N VAL A 27 17.97 7.28 2.30
CA VAL A 27 18.23 6.14 3.21
C VAL A 27 18.32 6.56 4.67
N ALA A 28 18.82 7.78 4.94
CA ALA A 28 18.89 8.34 6.29
C ALA A 28 17.51 8.49 6.95
N ASP A 29 16.50 8.91 6.18
CA ASP A 29 15.14 9.10 6.70
C ASP A 29 14.55 7.74 7.14
N ALA A 30 14.79 6.68 6.34
CA ALA A 30 14.42 5.31 6.71
C ALA A 30 15.22 4.76 7.89
N GLY A 31 16.50 5.11 8.02
CA GLY A 31 17.31 4.73 9.18
C GLY A 31 16.82 5.37 10.49
N TRP A 32 16.41 6.63 10.47
CA TRP A 32 15.78 7.27 11.64
C TRP A 32 14.42 6.65 11.98
N MET A 33 13.61 6.36 10.96
CA MET A 33 12.35 5.63 11.14
C MET A 33 12.57 4.25 11.79
N ALA A 34 13.64 3.54 11.44
CA ALA A 34 13.98 2.27 12.08
C ALA A 34 14.36 2.43 13.57
N CYS A 35 15.04 3.53 13.94
CA CYS A 35 15.27 3.85 15.35
C CYS A 35 13.96 4.04 16.11
N ASP A 36 12.97 4.71 15.51
CA ASP A 36 11.63 4.89 16.10
C ASP A 36 10.89 3.54 16.23
N LEU A 37 11.00 2.66 15.24
CA LEU A 37 10.45 1.30 15.30
C LEU A 37 11.06 0.48 16.44
N ILE A 38 12.38 0.53 16.62
CA ILE A 38 13.09 -0.12 17.73
C ILE A 38 12.60 0.45 19.07
N GLY A 39 12.49 1.78 19.19
CA GLY A 39 11.94 2.44 20.37
C GLY A 39 10.49 2.03 20.68
N ALA A 40 9.71 1.69 19.64
CA ALA A 40 8.36 1.17 19.74
C ALA A 40 8.28 -0.35 20.00
N GLY A 41 9.42 -1.05 20.07
CA GLY A 41 9.52 -2.49 20.37
C GLY A 41 9.59 -3.42 19.15
N ILE A 42 9.74 -2.88 17.93
CA ILE A 42 10.02 -3.67 16.71
C ILE A 42 11.54 -3.76 16.51
N ASP A 43 12.16 -4.59 17.34
CA ASP A 43 13.61 -4.86 17.32
C ASP A 43 13.89 -6.18 16.58
N THR A 44 13.78 -6.14 15.26
CA THR A 44 14.02 -7.26 14.36
C THR A 44 15.38 -7.10 13.68
N PRO A 45 15.96 -8.18 13.12
CA PRO A 45 17.24 -8.07 12.40
C PRO A 45 17.21 -7.01 11.30
N SER A 46 16.10 -6.90 10.55
CA SER A 46 15.98 -5.95 9.45
C SER A 46 15.82 -4.51 9.95
N THR A 47 15.11 -4.26 11.07
CA THR A 47 15.03 -2.90 11.64
C THR A 47 16.36 -2.46 12.23
N LEU A 48 17.12 -3.38 12.86
CA LEU A 48 18.47 -3.10 13.32
C LEU A 48 19.43 -2.76 12.18
N GLU A 49 19.39 -3.53 11.09
CA GLU A 49 20.18 -3.26 9.88
C GLU A 49 19.80 -1.90 9.28
N LEU A 50 18.50 -1.61 9.16
CA LEU A 50 18.01 -0.35 8.62
C LEU A 50 18.42 0.85 9.48
N ALA A 51 18.41 0.72 10.81
CA ALA A 51 18.87 1.77 11.73
C ALA A 51 20.35 2.14 11.50
N GLY A 52 21.17 1.21 11.00
CA GLY A 52 22.55 1.47 10.58
C GLY A 52 22.68 2.53 9.47
N TYR A 53 21.62 2.80 8.72
CA TYR A 53 21.60 3.80 7.65
C TYR A 53 21.26 5.22 8.12
N ALA A 54 21.01 5.48 9.41
CA ALA A 54 20.57 6.78 9.91
C ALA A 54 21.52 7.97 9.57
N LEU A 55 22.80 7.68 9.31
CA LEU A 55 23.82 8.66 8.90
C LEU A 55 24.34 8.43 7.47
N ALA A 56 23.76 7.48 6.74
CA ALA A 56 24.17 7.16 5.37
C ALA A 56 23.65 8.20 4.37
N VAL A 57 24.30 8.27 3.22
CA VAL A 57 23.89 9.13 2.09
C VAL A 57 23.59 8.24 0.90
N GLY A 58 22.39 8.38 0.36
CA GLY A 58 21.93 7.59 -0.78
C GLY A 58 20.41 7.72 -0.98
N PRO A 59 19.91 7.41 -2.18
CA PRO A 59 18.49 7.30 -2.46
C PRO A 59 17.89 6.07 -1.79
N LEU A 60 16.62 6.19 -1.38
CA LEU A 60 15.89 5.11 -0.70
C LEU A 60 15.79 3.82 -1.54
N SER A 61 15.82 3.92 -2.87
CA SER A 61 15.77 2.79 -3.79
C SER A 61 16.96 1.82 -3.66
N GLU A 62 18.12 2.26 -3.16
CA GLU A 62 19.29 1.39 -2.96
C GLU A 62 19.07 0.32 -1.89
N ILE A 63 18.12 0.54 -0.98
CA ILE A 63 17.81 -0.37 0.14
C ILE A 63 16.41 -0.96 0.01
N GLU A 64 15.80 -0.95 -1.18
CA GLU A 64 14.45 -1.47 -1.42
C GLU A 64 14.22 -2.87 -0.82
N PRO A 65 15.11 -3.87 -1.00
CA PRO A 65 14.90 -5.20 -0.43
C PRO A 65 14.78 -5.20 1.10
N LEU A 66 15.56 -4.35 1.78
CA LEU A 66 15.54 -4.21 3.23
C LEU A 66 14.23 -3.57 3.72
N LEU A 67 13.74 -2.55 3.00
CA LEU A 67 12.45 -1.91 3.32
C LEU A 67 11.27 -2.89 3.19
N ARG A 68 11.30 -3.76 2.17
CA ARG A 68 10.31 -4.84 1.98
C ARG A 68 10.30 -5.81 3.16
N GLN A 69 11.47 -6.14 3.71
CA GLN A 69 11.59 -7.00 4.89
C GLN A 69 11.04 -6.31 6.14
N VAL A 70 11.45 -5.07 6.41
CA VAL A 70 10.95 -4.29 7.55
C VAL A 70 9.43 -4.15 7.52
N LEU A 71 8.84 -3.83 6.36
CA LEU A 71 7.39 -3.76 6.22
C LEU A 71 6.70 -5.10 6.52
N SER A 72 7.28 -6.21 6.07
CA SER A 72 6.77 -7.55 6.36
C SER A 72 6.80 -7.86 7.85
N GLU A 73 7.89 -7.52 8.53
CA GLU A 73 8.05 -7.68 9.98
C GLU A 73 7.11 -6.77 10.78
N CYS A 74 6.74 -5.61 10.22
CA CYS A 74 5.74 -4.71 10.79
C CYS A 74 4.29 -5.16 10.52
N GLY A 75 4.07 -6.31 9.87
CA GLY A 75 2.74 -6.81 9.52
C GLY A 75 2.09 -6.10 8.32
N MET A 76 2.88 -5.37 7.52
CA MET A 76 2.45 -4.68 6.30
C MET A 76 3.21 -5.22 5.08
N PRO A 77 3.16 -6.54 4.79
CA PRO A 77 3.94 -7.11 3.71
C PRO A 77 3.67 -6.39 2.37
N PRO A 78 4.72 -6.15 1.56
CA PRO A 78 4.53 -5.63 0.20
C PRO A 78 3.58 -6.53 -0.60
N VAL A 79 2.82 -5.92 -1.50
CA VAL A 79 1.97 -6.67 -2.43
C VAL A 79 2.84 -7.40 -3.45
N ASP A 80 2.65 -8.71 -3.60
CA ASP A 80 3.28 -9.47 -4.66
C ASP A 80 2.49 -9.32 -5.95
N ILE A 81 3.02 -8.49 -6.85
CA ILE A 81 2.43 -8.18 -8.16
C ILE A 81 2.65 -9.28 -9.20
N GLN A 82 3.40 -10.34 -8.89
CA GLN A 82 3.64 -11.47 -9.79
C GLN A 82 2.53 -12.54 -9.69
N GLN A 83 1.60 -12.40 -8.75
CA GLN A 83 0.43 -13.27 -8.63
C GLN A 83 -0.55 -13.07 -9.81
N GLU A 84 -1.54 -13.95 -9.92
CA GLU A 84 -2.64 -13.78 -10.87
C GLU A 84 -3.36 -12.44 -10.64
N PRO A 85 -3.81 -11.72 -11.68
CA PRO A 85 -4.34 -10.36 -11.54
C PRO A 85 -5.46 -10.21 -10.49
N TRP A 86 -6.35 -11.20 -10.39
CA TRP A 86 -7.42 -11.20 -9.39
C TRP A 86 -6.92 -11.41 -7.96
N ASP A 87 -5.79 -12.09 -7.78
CA ASP A 87 -5.15 -12.27 -6.48
C ASP A 87 -4.49 -10.97 -6.04
N VAL A 88 -3.80 -10.29 -6.96
CA VAL A 88 -3.23 -8.94 -6.71
C VAL A 88 -4.34 -7.93 -6.39
N ALA A 89 -5.45 -7.94 -7.15
CA ALA A 89 -6.58 -7.04 -6.92
C ALA A 89 -7.22 -7.25 -5.55
N HIS A 90 -7.36 -8.52 -5.13
CA HIS A 90 -7.84 -8.89 -3.81
C HIS A 90 -6.94 -8.33 -2.70
N ASP A 91 -5.63 -8.56 -2.80
CA ASP A 91 -4.67 -8.16 -1.77
C ASP A 91 -4.55 -6.64 -1.63
N ILE A 92 -4.54 -5.90 -2.75
CA ILE A 92 -4.56 -4.43 -2.74
C ILE A 92 -5.84 -3.91 -2.11
N SER A 93 -6.98 -4.50 -2.48
CA SER A 93 -8.29 -4.06 -2.01
C SER A 93 -8.48 -4.29 -0.51
N LEU A 94 -8.03 -5.43 0.02
CA LEU A 94 -7.97 -5.65 1.47
C LEU A 94 -7.02 -4.68 2.16
N ALA A 95 -5.84 -4.45 1.59
CA ALA A 95 -4.88 -3.51 2.16
C ALA A 95 -5.41 -2.07 2.25
N MET A 96 -6.15 -1.61 1.24
CA MET A 96 -6.85 -0.32 1.26
C MET A 96 -7.95 -0.30 2.32
N GLN A 97 -8.77 -1.34 2.38
CA GLN A 97 -9.86 -1.48 3.34
C GLN A 97 -9.34 -1.43 4.80
N ASP A 98 -8.24 -2.12 5.07
CA ASP A 98 -7.61 -2.19 6.39
C ASP A 98 -6.77 -0.94 6.71
N GLY A 99 -6.63 -0.01 5.78
CA GLY A 99 -5.82 1.21 5.95
C GLY A 99 -4.32 0.95 6.01
N THR A 100 -3.86 -0.20 5.50
CA THR A 100 -2.45 -0.58 5.44
C THR A 100 -1.80 -0.24 4.09
N LEU A 101 -2.56 0.34 3.17
CA LEU A 101 -2.12 0.88 1.89
C LEU A 101 -2.87 2.21 1.61
N PRO A 102 -2.21 3.25 1.09
CA PRO A 102 -2.88 4.50 0.74
C PRO A 102 -3.96 4.26 -0.30
N ILE A 103 -5.13 4.88 -0.11
CA ILE A 103 -6.25 4.75 -1.06
C ILE A 103 -5.84 5.21 -2.45
N SER A 104 -5.10 6.32 -2.54
CA SER A 104 -4.60 6.87 -3.81
C SER A 104 -3.70 5.86 -4.55
N ALA A 105 -2.72 5.27 -3.86
CA ALA A 105 -1.80 4.30 -4.45
C ALA A 105 -2.51 3.01 -4.87
N GLY A 106 -3.41 2.50 -4.03
CA GLY A 106 -4.17 1.30 -4.35
C GLY A 106 -5.18 1.49 -5.48
N ALA A 107 -5.93 2.60 -5.46
CA ALA A 107 -6.90 2.91 -6.51
C ALA A 107 -6.23 3.14 -7.86
N ASP A 108 -5.15 3.94 -7.91
CA ASP A 108 -4.37 4.16 -9.13
C ASP A 108 -3.92 2.83 -9.74
N PHE A 109 -3.34 1.93 -8.94
CA PHE A 109 -2.89 0.62 -9.42
C PHE A 109 -4.05 -0.29 -9.86
N LEU A 110 -5.16 -0.33 -9.12
CA LEU A 110 -6.35 -1.10 -9.49
C LEU A 110 -6.92 -0.63 -10.83
N ILE A 111 -7.03 0.68 -11.02
CA ILE A 111 -7.65 1.29 -12.19
C ILE A 111 -6.74 1.16 -13.43
N THR A 112 -5.46 1.51 -13.29
CA THR A 112 -4.54 1.62 -14.43
C THR A 112 -3.94 0.28 -14.84
N GLU A 113 -3.49 -0.52 -13.86
CA GLU A 113 -2.76 -1.77 -14.12
C GLU A 113 -3.69 -2.98 -14.12
N LEU A 114 -4.55 -3.13 -13.11
CA LEU A 114 -5.32 -4.37 -12.92
C LEU A 114 -6.66 -4.40 -13.65
N SER A 115 -7.33 -3.25 -13.84
CA SER A 115 -8.59 -3.17 -14.60
C SER A 115 -8.52 -3.87 -15.95
N PRO A 116 -7.56 -3.57 -16.86
CA PRO A 116 -7.47 -4.25 -18.15
C PRO A 116 -7.16 -5.75 -18.01
N LEU A 117 -6.28 -6.12 -17.07
CA LEU A 117 -5.88 -7.52 -16.85
C LEU A 117 -7.02 -8.38 -16.29
N CYS A 118 -7.93 -7.76 -15.53
CA CYS A 118 -9.13 -8.39 -14.98
C CYS A 118 -10.35 -8.30 -15.91
N GLY A 119 -10.20 -7.73 -17.11
CA GLY A 119 -11.27 -7.61 -18.10
C GLY A 119 -12.28 -6.48 -17.83
N HIS A 120 -11.83 -5.38 -17.25
CA HIS A 120 -12.61 -4.19 -16.89
C HIS A 120 -13.84 -4.53 -16.01
N PRO A 121 -13.64 -5.14 -14.84
CA PRO A 121 -14.74 -5.51 -13.97
C PRO A 121 -15.47 -4.26 -13.45
N PRO A 122 -16.81 -4.31 -13.35
CA PRO A 122 -17.61 -3.15 -12.96
C PRO A 122 -17.20 -2.59 -11.59
N GLU A 123 -16.76 -3.44 -10.67
CA GLU A 123 -16.34 -3.04 -9.32
C GLU A 123 -15.11 -2.10 -9.36
N ILE A 124 -14.17 -2.32 -10.28
CA ILE A 124 -13.02 -1.43 -10.48
C ILE A 124 -13.42 -0.20 -11.29
N THR A 125 -14.32 -0.33 -12.27
CA THR A 125 -14.86 0.81 -13.02
C THR A 125 -15.63 1.79 -12.12
N GLU A 126 -16.41 1.28 -11.16
CA GLU A 126 -17.09 2.11 -10.16
C GLU A 126 -16.08 2.86 -9.28
N LEU A 127 -14.98 2.21 -8.86
CA LEU A 127 -13.90 2.89 -8.14
C LEU A 127 -13.29 4.02 -8.98
N MET A 128 -13.03 3.78 -10.27
CA MET A 128 -12.54 4.81 -11.20
C MET A 128 -13.50 6.01 -11.26
N ILE A 129 -14.80 5.76 -11.41
CA ILE A 129 -15.79 6.84 -11.46
C ILE A 129 -15.81 7.62 -10.13
N LEU A 130 -15.69 6.94 -8.99
CA LEU A 130 -15.61 7.61 -7.69
C LEU A 130 -14.35 8.48 -7.56
N VAL A 131 -13.22 8.06 -8.12
CA VAL A 131 -11.95 8.80 -8.02
C VAL A 131 -11.89 9.96 -9.02
N ASP A 132 -12.20 9.70 -10.29
CA ASP A 132 -11.94 10.64 -11.39
C ASP A 132 -13.17 11.44 -11.82
N ASP A 133 -14.37 10.84 -11.76
CA ASP A 133 -15.59 11.39 -12.38
C ASP A 133 -16.72 11.66 -11.37
N TRP A 134 -16.41 11.73 -10.07
CA TRP A 134 -17.44 11.86 -9.03
C TRP A 134 -18.29 13.12 -9.18
N GLU A 135 -17.74 14.20 -9.76
CA GLU A 135 -18.45 15.46 -10.01
C GLU A 135 -19.64 15.28 -10.96
N ALA A 136 -19.57 14.29 -11.86
CA ALA A 136 -20.68 13.96 -12.74
C ALA A 136 -21.82 13.21 -12.02
N LEU A 137 -21.52 12.56 -10.90
CA LEU A 137 -22.48 11.79 -10.10
C LEU A 137 -23.08 12.60 -8.94
N ARG A 138 -22.31 13.51 -8.35
CA ARG A 138 -22.68 14.18 -7.09
C ARG A 138 -21.95 15.50 -6.88
N SER A 139 -22.44 16.26 -5.89
CA SER A 139 -21.94 17.60 -5.54
C SER A 139 -20.77 17.63 -4.57
N THR A 140 -20.40 16.50 -3.96
CA THR A 140 -19.31 16.41 -2.98
C THR A 140 -18.37 15.25 -3.30
N PRO A 141 -17.06 15.39 -3.07
CA PRO A 141 -16.10 14.31 -3.28
C PRO A 141 -16.41 13.07 -2.45
N PRO A 142 -15.86 11.89 -2.82
CA PRO A 142 -15.90 10.73 -1.96
C PRO A 142 -15.23 10.96 -0.63
N THR A 143 -15.79 10.32 0.40
CA THR A 143 -15.03 10.12 1.63
C THR A 143 -14.10 8.93 1.49
N ASP A 144 -13.02 8.92 2.26
CA ASP A 144 -12.13 7.77 2.34
C ASP A 144 -12.88 6.48 2.70
N ASP A 145 -13.91 6.57 3.56
CA ASP A 145 -14.70 5.40 3.97
C ASP A 145 -15.53 4.83 2.83
N GLU A 146 -16.05 5.68 1.93
CA GLU A 146 -16.72 5.21 0.71
C GLU A 146 -15.74 4.48 -0.21
N LEU A 147 -14.52 5.02 -0.38
CA LEU A 147 -13.49 4.39 -1.21
C LEU A 147 -13.00 3.06 -0.60
N ARG A 148 -12.85 2.98 0.74
CA ARG A 148 -12.56 1.72 1.46
C ARG A 148 -13.69 0.71 1.32
N CYS A 149 -14.95 1.18 1.34
CA CYS A 149 -16.11 0.32 1.12
C CYS A 149 -16.08 -0.28 -0.29
N GLN A 150 -15.81 0.54 -1.31
CA GLN A 150 -15.67 0.07 -2.69
C GLN A 150 -14.51 -0.90 -2.87
N ALA A 151 -13.36 -0.66 -2.22
CA ALA A 151 -12.28 -1.64 -2.18
C ALA A 151 -12.76 -2.98 -1.59
N GLY A 152 -13.59 -2.95 -0.54
CA GLY A 152 -14.23 -4.14 0.00
C GLY A 152 -15.09 -4.92 -1.01
N GLU A 153 -15.80 -4.22 -1.91
CA GLU A 153 -16.56 -4.87 -2.98
C GLU A 153 -15.65 -5.52 -4.03
N ILE A 154 -14.54 -4.87 -4.39
CA ILE A 154 -13.52 -5.45 -5.28
C ILE A 154 -12.90 -6.72 -4.65
N ALA A 155 -12.59 -6.70 -3.35
CA ALA A 155 -12.08 -7.88 -2.65
C ALA A 155 -13.07 -9.06 -2.68
N LYS A 156 -14.37 -8.80 -2.44
CA LYS A 156 -15.42 -9.83 -2.56
C LYS A 156 -15.51 -10.38 -3.97
N ALA A 157 -15.53 -9.49 -4.97
CA ALA A 157 -15.59 -9.81 -6.39
C ALA A 157 -14.40 -10.68 -6.84
N ALA A 158 -13.20 -10.36 -6.37
CA ALA A 158 -11.99 -11.12 -6.63
C ALA A 158 -12.07 -12.52 -6.03
N ARG A 159 -12.46 -12.64 -4.75
CA ARG A 159 -12.61 -13.93 -4.07
C ARG A 159 -13.58 -14.87 -4.79
N LEU A 160 -14.71 -14.35 -5.28
CA LEU A 160 -15.69 -15.15 -6.04
C LEU A 160 -15.14 -15.69 -7.36
N ARG A 161 -14.22 -14.95 -8.00
CA ARG A 161 -13.61 -15.35 -9.27
C ARG A 161 -12.46 -16.34 -9.10
N ARG A 162 -11.75 -16.31 -7.96
CA ARG A 162 -10.75 -17.33 -7.58
C ARG A 162 -11.33 -18.74 -7.35
N MET A 163 -12.62 -18.82 -7.02
CA MET A 163 -13.30 -20.09 -6.74
C MET A 163 -13.86 -20.79 -7.99
N LYS A 164 -13.73 -20.19 -9.16
CA LYS A 164 -14.21 -20.72 -10.45
C LYS A 164 -13.07 -21.34 -11.23
#